data_AF-A0A365UC70-F1
#
_entry.id   AF-A0A365UC70-F1
#
_cell.length_a   1.000
_cell.length_b   1.000
_cell.length_c   1.000
_cell.angle_alpha   90.00
_cell.angle_beta   90.00
_cell.angle_gamma   90.00
#
_symmetry.space_group_name_H-M   'P 1'
#
loop_
_entity.id
_entity.type
_entity.pdbx_description
1 polymer ?
#
loop_
_entity_poly.entity_id
_entity_poly.type
_entity_poly.pdbx_seq_one_letter_code
_entity_poly.pdbx_strand_id
1 'polypeptide(L)'
;MSYWRFAAMIATSTVVMFGLMYLNTYVWSHVFWSETRAYMAVLMGASMAIIMLSFMLGMYRNRAINAAIYALAVVAFGGSLWLVRSQVTVDGESYMRAMIPHHSIAILTSSRAEIEDPRVRKLADEIIAAQQKEISEMRYLIAVLEGEVDAEVPPSMQEPKTSAPVADVEGALAGPTLATLDAADMTAAEIDRATGGAEVRCRFTRTTRSDPVLVTWAGDDGARAAMKLSGRIVPLTEMPGTRDGTLPGDGRVFRANGLRLEIVPRDADDTADLRFKLSEGLTVGYRGTWACA
;
A
#
# COMPACT_ATOMS: atom_id res chain seq x y z
N MET A 1 25.90 39.01 7.59
CA MET A 1 25.24 38.44 6.39
C MET A 1 23.87 39.07 6.20
N SER A 2 23.29 39.01 5.01
CA SER A 2 21.92 39.48 4.77
C SER A 2 20.90 38.46 5.30
N TYR A 3 19.86 38.95 5.97
CA TYR A 3 18.71 38.13 6.40
C TYR A 3 18.00 37.44 5.24
N TRP A 4 18.05 38.01 4.03
CA TRP A 4 17.53 37.37 2.83
C TRP A 4 18.26 36.06 2.52
N ARG A 5 19.59 36.03 2.69
CA ARG A 5 20.37 34.81 2.50
C ARG A 5 20.03 33.77 3.55
N PHE A 6 19.83 34.19 4.80
CA PHE A 6 19.36 33.29 5.86
C PHE A 6 18.03 32.63 5.50
N ALA A 7 17.02 33.45 5.14
CA ALA A 7 15.71 32.95 4.74
C ALA A 7 15.79 32.00 3.53
N ALA A 8 16.58 32.37 2.50
CA ALA A 8 16.78 31.55 1.32
C ALA A 8 17.45 30.20 1.66
N MET A 9 18.43 30.18 2.56
CA MET A 9 19.06 28.94 3.02
C MET A 9 18.05 28.02 3.71
N ILE A 10 17.28 28.53 4.67
CA ILE A 10 16.27 27.73 5.39
C ILE A 10 15.22 27.19 4.42
N ALA A 11 14.67 28.05 3.55
CA ALA A 11 13.64 27.66 2.60
C ALA A 11 14.15 26.59 1.62
N THR A 12 15.32 26.81 1.03
CA THR A 12 15.92 25.87 0.07
C THR A 12 16.21 24.54 0.74
N SER A 13 16.83 24.54 1.93
CA SER A 13 17.11 23.31 2.68
C SER A 13 15.82 22.57 3.05
N THR A 14 14.74 23.27 3.40
CA THR A 14 13.44 22.65 3.72
C THR A 14 12.84 21.95 2.49
N VAL A 15 12.84 22.61 1.33
CA VAL A 15 12.33 22.04 0.07
C VAL A 15 13.17 20.84 -0.36
N VAL A 16 14.49 20.96 -0.31
CA VAL A 16 15.41 19.86 -0.63
C VAL A 16 15.17 18.68 0.30
N MET A 17 15.11 18.91 1.62
CA MET A 17 14.84 17.85 2.59
C MET A 17 13.50 17.17 2.34
N PHE A 18 12.44 17.93 2.02
CA PHE A 18 11.15 17.36 1.67
C PHE A 18 11.25 16.38 0.48
N GLY A 19 11.98 16.76 -0.58
CA GLY A 19 12.24 15.87 -1.72
C GLY A 19 13.07 14.65 -1.34
N LEU A 20 14.14 14.83 -0.55
CA LEU A 20 15.03 13.75 -0.13
C LEU A 20 14.31 12.68 0.70
N MET A 21 13.28 13.05 1.47
CA MET A 21 12.47 12.08 2.24
C MET A 21 11.72 11.06 1.35
N TYR A 22 11.58 11.29 0.05
CA TYR A 22 10.98 10.30 -0.87
C TYR A 22 11.97 9.25 -1.38
N LEU A 23 13.29 9.49 -1.25
CA LEU A 23 14.31 8.60 -1.79
C LEU A 23 14.38 7.23 -1.10
N ASN A 24 13.78 7.08 0.09
CA ASN A 24 13.70 5.81 0.81
C ASN A 24 12.45 4.99 0.47
N THR A 25 11.67 5.40 -0.54
CA THR A 25 10.51 4.62 -1.02
C THR A 25 11.03 3.41 -1.82
N TYR A 26 10.56 2.19 -1.50
CA TYR A 26 11.09 0.94 -2.08
C TYR A 26 10.90 0.85 -3.60
N VAL A 27 9.76 1.34 -4.09
CA VAL A 27 9.33 1.26 -5.49
C VAL A 27 8.81 2.62 -5.94
N TRP A 28 9.07 3.01 -7.19
CA TRP A 28 8.66 4.31 -7.73
C TRP A 28 7.14 4.52 -7.75
N SER A 29 6.37 3.46 -8.03
CA SER A 29 4.90 3.49 -8.03
C SER A 29 4.28 3.73 -6.65
N HIS A 30 5.08 3.75 -5.58
CA HIS A 30 4.64 4.05 -4.21
C HIS A 30 4.90 5.51 -3.81
N VAL A 31 5.39 6.36 -4.72
CA VAL A 31 5.62 7.78 -4.47
C VAL A 31 4.31 8.53 -4.63
N PHE A 32 3.69 8.89 -3.51
CA PHE A 32 2.46 9.67 -3.44
C PHE A 32 2.66 10.93 -2.61
N TRP A 33 1.90 11.99 -2.90
CA TRP A 33 1.89 13.18 -2.07
C TRP A 33 1.48 12.84 -0.62
N SER A 34 2.09 13.51 0.35
CA SER A 34 1.82 13.34 1.77
C SER A 34 1.90 14.66 2.51
N GLU A 35 0.75 15.09 3.05
CA GLU A 35 0.61 16.26 3.90
C GLU A 35 1.46 16.13 5.17
N THR A 36 1.44 14.96 5.82
CA THR A 36 2.24 14.68 7.02
C THR A 36 3.74 14.88 6.75
N ARG A 37 4.25 14.46 5.58
CA ARG A 37 5.65 14.72 5.18
C ARG A 37 5.90 16.22 4.98
N ALA A 38 4.97 16.94 4.36
CA ALA A 38 5.11 18.38 4.17
C ALA A 38 5.15 19.13 5.51
N TYR A 39 4.27 18.78 6.46
CA TYR A 39 4.29 19.37 7.80
C TYR A 39 5.56 19.03 8.58
N MET A 40 6.06 17.79 8.49
CA MET A 40 7.34 17.41 9.09
C MET A 40 8.51 18.20 8.50
N ALA A 41 8.52 18.45 7.19
CA ALA A 41 9.55 19.29 6.57
C ALA A 41 9.53 20.72 7.14
N VAL A 42 8.34 21.33 7.27
CA VAL A 42 8.20 22.66 7.89
C VAL A 42 8.65 22.65 9.35
N LEU A 43 8.29 21.61 10.12
CA LEU A 43 8.72 21.46 11.52
C LEU A 43 10.26 21.40 11.65
N MET A 44 10.92 20.61 10.79
CA MET A 44 12.37 20.52 10.74
C MET A 44 13.02 21.85 10.31
N GLY A 45 12.47 22.50 9.28
CA GLY A 45 12.94 23.81 8.81
C GLY A 45 12.83 24.91 9.88
N ALA A 46 11.71 24.95 10.61
CA ALA A 46 11.51 25.86 11.73
C ALA A 46 12.51 25.61 12.86
N SER A 47 12.73 24.35 13.22
CA SER A 47 13.73 23.95 14.24
C SER A 47 15.14 24.37 13.82
N MET A 48 15.49 24.13 12.55
CA MET A 48 16.77 24.52 11.98
C MET A 48 16.98 26.04 12.00
N ALA A 49 15.94 26.83 11.70
CA ALA A 49 16.02 28.29 11.76
C ALA A 49 16.36 28.78 13.18
N ILE A 50 15.73 28.22 14.21
CA ILE A 50 15.99 28.55 15.62
C ILE A 50 17.44 28.21 15.99
N ILE A 51 17.89 26.99 15.69
CA ILE A 51 19.23 26.51 16.02
C ILE A 51 20.28 27.35 15.30
N MET A 52 20.18 27.49 13.98
CA MET A 52 21.15 28.22 13.17
C MET A 52 21.25 29.70 13.57
N LEU A 53 20.13 30.38 13.80
CA LEU A 53 20.16 31.77 14.24
C LEU A 53 20.83 31.92 15.62
N SER A 54 20.61 30.97 16.53
CA SER A 54 21.22 30.97 17.88
C SER A 54 22.74 30.93 17.83
N PHE A 55 23.32 30.09 16.99
CA PHE A 55 24.77 30.00 16.83
C PHE A 55 25.38 31.18 16.04
N MET A 56 24.58 31.87 15.23
CA MET A 56 25.05 32.95 14.36
C MET A 56 24.61 34.34 14.81
N LEU A 57 24.18 34.53 16.06
CA LEU A 57 23.69 35.81 16.57
C LEU A 57 24.66 36.98 16.34
N GLY A 58 25.98 36.73 16.44
CA GLY A 58 27.01 37.75 16.18
C GLY A 58 27.02 38.29 14.75
N MET A 59 26.47 37.55 13.79
CA MET A 59 26.41 37.90 12.37
C MET A 59 25.16 38.71 12.00
N TYR A 60 24.12 38.68 12.84
CA TYR A 60 22.79 39.26 12.63
C TYR A 60 22.49 40.27 13.74
N ARG A 61 22.91 41.53 13.54
CA ARG A 61 22.92 42.55 14.60
C ARG A 61 21.54 43.13 14.96
N ASN A 62 20.53 43.00 14.09
CA ASN A 62 19.21 43.58 14.35
C ASN A 62 18.37 42.67 15.25
N ARG A 63 18.29 43.05 16.54
CA ARG A 63 17.55 42.28 17.56
C ARG A 63 16.07 42.15 17.27
N ALA A 64 15.44 43.16 16.65
CA ALA A 64 14.01 43.12 16.31
C ALA A 64 13.73 42.08 15.22
N ILE A 65 14.55 42.04 14.17
CA ILE A 65 14.42 41.04 13.11
C ILE A 65 14.71 39.64 13.66
N ASN A 66 15.72 39.48 14.51
CA ASN A 66 16.02 38.18 15.13
C ASN A 66 14.84 37.69 15.98
N ALA A 67 14.26 38.56 16.80
CA ALA A 67 13.08 38.24 17.61
C ALA A 67 11.88 37.84 16.74
N ALA A 68 11.65 38.54 15.63
CA ALA A 68 10.60 38.19 14.67
C ALA A 68 10.83 36.81 14.03
N ILE A 69 12.07 36.47 13.67
CA ILE A 69 12.42 35.15 13.12
C ILE A 69 12.16 34.05 14.14
N TYR A 70 12.57 34.23 15.40
CA TYR A 70 12.28 33.26 16.46
C TYR A 70 10.78 33.08 16.67
N ALA A 71 10.03 34.17 16.78
CA ALA A 71 8.59 34.12 16.97
C ALA A 71 7.90 33.37 15.81
N LEU A 72 8.26 33.69 14.57
CA LEU A 72 7.72 33.00 13.39
C LEU A 72 8.09 31.51 13.37
N ALA A 73 9.34 31.18 13.71
CA ALA A 73 9.78 29.78 13.75
C ALA A 73 9.07 28.99 14.87
N VAL A 74 8.85 29.58 16.04
CA VAL A 74 8.07 28.94 17.14
C VAL A 74 6.62 28.70 16.72
N VAL A 75 5.99 29.67 16.05
CA VAL A 75 4.62 29.51 15.53
C VAL A 75 4.57 28.43 14.46
N ALA A 76 5.49 28.45 13.49
CA ALA A 76 5.56 27.42 12.45
C ALA A 76 5.81 26.03 13.02
N PHE A 77 6.71 25.91 14.01
CA PHE A 77 6.97 24.67 14.73
C PHE A 77 5.72 24.16 15.45
N GLY A 78 5.06 25.01 16.24
CA GLY A 78 3.87 24.63 17.01
C GLY A 78 2.70 24.23 16.10
N GLY A 79 2.46 25.00 15.04
CA GLY A 79 1.42 24.72 14.05
C GLY A 79 1.67 23.40 13.31
N SER A 80 2.88 23.18 12.80
CA SER A 80 3.24 21.93 12.12
C SER A 80 3.21 20.72 13.07
N LEU A 81 3.68 20.87 14.31
CA LEU A 81 3.62 19.79 15.30
C LEU A 81 2.19 19.41 15.61
N TRP A 82 1.30 20.39 15.78
CA TRP A 82 -0.12 20.16 15.98
C TRP A 82 -0.76 19.44 14.78
N LEU A 83 -0.47 19.85 13.55
CA LEU A 83 -0.98 19.17 12.34
C LEU A 83 -0.50 17.73 12.25
N VAL A 84 0.81 17.49 12.44
CA VAL A 84 1.38 16.12 12.44
C VAL A 84 0.77 15.27 13.55
N ARG A 85 0.51 15.82 14.73
CA ARG A 85 -0.03 15.04 15.87
C ARG A 85 -1.53 14.81 15.79
N SER A 86 -2.28 15.77 15.25
CA SER A 86 -3.74 15.73 15.22
C SER A 86 -4.29 15.01 13.99
N GLN A 87 -3.53 14.97 12.89
CA GLN A 87 -3.92 14.34 11.62
C GLN A 87 -5.26 14.87 11.05
N VAL A 88 -5.74 16.04 11.49
CA VAL A 88 -7.06 16.59 11.11
C VAL A 88 -7.20 16.96 9.63
N THR A 89 -6.09 17.01 8.90
CA THR A 89 -6.05 17.30 7.45
C THR A 89 -5.70 16.07 6.60
N VAL A 90 -5.62 14.89 7.22
CA VAL A 90 -5.24 13.63 6.56
C VAL A 90 -6.36 12.61 6.74
N ASP A 91 -7.32 12.60 5.81
CA ASP A 91 -8.49 11.73 5.83
C ASP A 91 -8.65 10.94 4.52
N GLY A 92 -9.55 9.95 4.53
CA GLY A 92 -9.97 9.18 3.35
C GLY A 92 -8.82 8.78 2.41
N GLU A 93 -8.82 9.35 1.21
CA GLU A 93 -7.78 9.08 0.21
C GLU A 93 -6.42 9.70 0.56
N SER A 94 -6.35 10.88 1.20
CA SER A 94 -5.09 11.48 1.64
C SER A 94 -4.39 10.56 2.64
N TYR A 95 -5.15 9.95 3.55
CA TYR A 95 -4.64 8.91 4.45
C TYR A 95 -3.99 7.75 3.68
N MET A 96 -4.70 7.18 2.69
CA MET A 96 -4.17 6.05 1.92
C MET A 96 -2.95 6.45 1.08
N ARG A 97 -2.99 7.61 0.42
CA ARG A 97 -1.86 8.17 -0.35
C ARG A 97 -0.64 8.40 0.53
N ALA A 98 -0.80 8.92 1.75
CA ALA A 98 0.31 9.10 2.68
C ALA A 98 0.84 7.77 3.26
N MET A 99 -0.01 6.75 3.38
CA MET A 99 0.33 5.48 4.01
C MET A 99 1.04 4.51 3.05
N ILE A 100 0.80 4.60 1.74
CA ILE A 100 1.54 3.82 0.72
C ILE A 100 3.07 4.01 0.82
N PRO A 101 3.64 5.24 0.77
CA PRO A 101 5.07 5.43 0.90
C PRO A 101 5.59 5.10 2.30
N HIS A 102 4.76 5.22 3.35
CA HIS A 102 5.11 4.77 4.71
C HIS A 102 5.33 3.26 4.75
N HIS A 103 4.36 2.49 4.24
CA HIS A 103 4.45 1.02 4.15
C HIS A 103 5.61 0.59 3.25
N SER A 104 5.84 1.35 2.18
CA SER A 104 6.94 1.07 1.27
C SER A 104 8.32 1.13 1.94
N ILE A 105 8.53 2.00 2.94
CA ILE A 105 9.80 2.06 3.68
C ILE A 105 9.98 0.78 4.51
N ALA A 106 8.92 0.26 5.14
CA ALA A 106 8.98 -0.98 5.90
C ALA A 106 9.39 -2.17 5.01
N ILE A 107 8.84 -2.24 3.79
CA ILE A 107 9.26 -3.25 2.80
C ILE A 107 10.74 -3.10 2.44
N LEU A 108 11.22 -1.87 2.18
CA LEU A 108 12.63 -1.62 1.89
C LEU A 108 13.53 -2.12 3.02
N THR A 109 13.21 -1.78 4.27
CA THR A 109 14.02 -2.15 5.43
C THR A 109 13.99 -3.65 5.67
N SER A 110 12.81 -4.27 5.69
CA SER A 110 12.67 -5.72 5.94
C SER A 110 13.30 -6.58 4.83
N SER A 111 13.22 -6.12 3.57
CA SER A 111 13.79 -6.86 2.43
C SER A 111 15.32 -6.78 2.36
N ARG A 112 15.92 -5.72 2.88
CA ARG A 112 17.38 -5.49 2.82
C ARG A 112 18.12 -5.84 4.10
N ALA A 113 17.43 -6.04 5.21
CA ALA A 113 18.05 -6.39 6.47
C ALA A 113 18.68 -7.80 6.40
N GLU A 114 19.96 -7.90 6.74
CA GLU A 114 20.67 -9.16 6.94
C GLU A 114 20.24 -9.76 8.29
N ILE A 115 19.25 -10.65 8.23
CA ILE A 115 18.64 -11.28 9.42
C ILE A 115 19.01 -12.76 9.44
N GLU A 116 19.77 -13.17 10.44
CA GLU A 116 20.20 -14.55 10.66
C GLU A 116 19.19 -15.36 11.51
N ASP A 117 18.59 -14.74 12.54
CA ASP A 117 17.63 -15.43 13.40
C ASP A 117 16.35 -15.79 12.60
N PRO A 118 16.00 -17.08 12.47
CA PRO A 118 14.88 -17.51 11.63
C PRO A 118 13.52 -16.98 12.12
N ARG A 119 13.38 -16.67 13.41
CA ARG A 119 12.14 -16.08 13.96
C ARG A 119 12.00 -14.62 13.51
N VAL A 120 13.10 -13.89 13.50
CA VAL A 120 13.12 -12.49 13.04
C VAL A 120 12.96 -12.42 11.52
N ARG A 121 13.56 -13.37 10.77
CA ARG A 121 13.34 -13.50 9.32
C ARG A 121 11.87 -13.73 9.02
N LYS A 122 11.24 -14.70 9.72
CA LYS A 122 9.81 -14.96 9.61
C LYS A 122 8.98 -13.68 9.85
N LEU A 123 9.28 -12.93 10.91
CA LEU A 123 8.59 -11.66 11.19
C LEU A 123 8.80 -10.63 10.07
N ALA A 124 10.02 -10.50 9.54
CA ALA A 124 10.31 -9.59 8.43
C ALA A 124 9.54 -9.97 7.16
N ASP A 125 9.44 -11.26 6.86
CA ASP A 125 8.70 -11.77 5.70
C ASP A 125 7.18 -11.55 5.87
N GLU A 126 6.66 -11.73 7.09
CA GLU A 126 5.26 -11.39 7.44
C GLU A 126 4.98 -9.89 7.28
N ILE A 127 5.90 -9.02 7.72
CA ILE A 127 5.81 -7.57 7.51
C ILE A 127 5.80 -7.24 6.02
N ILE A 128 6.70 -7.84 5.22
CA ILE A 128 6.75 -7.59 3.76
C ILE A 128 5.43 -7.98 3.11
N ALA A 129 4.93 -9.18 3.39
CA ALA A 129 3.69 -9.69 2.79
C ALA A 129 2.48 -8.82 3.18
N ALA A 130 2.34 -8.47 4.46
CA ALA A 130 1.26 -7.60 4.94
C ALA A 130 1.30 -6.22 4.27
N GLN A 131 2.47 -5.59 4.25
CA GLN A 131 2.61 -4.22 3.75
C GLN A 131 2.43 -4.14 2.22
N GLN A 132 2.85 -5.16 1.48
CA GLN A 132 2.58 -5.25 0.03
C GLN A 132 1.08 -5.43 -0.26
N LYS A 133 0.39 -6.24 0.55
CA LYS A 133 -1.07 -6.40 0.47
C LYS A 133 -1.78 -5.08 0.72
N GLU A 134 -1.48 -4.44 1.85
CA GLU A 134 -2.10 -3.17 2.26
C GLU A 134 -1.85 -2.06 1.23
N ILE A 135 -0.65 -1.99 0.62
CA ILE A 135 -0.40 -1.05 -0.49
C ILE A 135 -1.32 -1.34 -1.68
N SER A 136 -1.48 -2.61 -2.06
CA SER A 136 -2.31 -3.00 -3.20
C SER A 136 -3.80 -2.73 -2.96
N GLU A 137 -4.28 -2.96 -1.73
CA GLU A 137 -5.64 -2.63 -1.29
C GLU A 137 -5.86 -1.11 -1.25
N MET A 138 -4.94 -0.35 -0.67
CA MET A 138 -5.03 1.12 -0.65
C MET A 138 -5.06 1.71 -2.06
N ARG A 139 -4.21 1.21 -2.98
CA ARG A 139 -4.23 1.64 -4.39
C ARG A 139 -5.55 1.31 -5.09
N TYR A 140 -6.13 0.15 -4.78
CA TYR A 140 -7.44 -0.24 -5.30
C TYR A 140 -8.55 0.67 -4.74
N LEU A 141 -8.57 0.90 -3.43
CA LEU A 141 -9.59 1.72 -2.77
C LEU A 141 -9.51 3.20 -3.18
N ILE A 142 -8.31 3.75 -3.34
CA ILE A 142 -8.14 5.10 -3.92
C ILE A 142 -8.83 5.16 -5.28
N ALA A 143 -8.61 4.17 -6.14
CA ALA A 143 -9.20 4.13 -7.47
C ALA A 143 -10.73 3.97 -7.46
N VAL A 144 -11.27 3.24 -6.47
CA VAL A 144 -12.72 3.16 -6.25
C VAL A 144 -13.28 4.54 -5.87
N LEU A 145 -12.62 5.24 -4.94
CA LEU A 145 -13.08 6.55 -4.46
C LEU A 145 -12.92 7.65 -5.51
N GLU A 146 -11.90 7.57 -6.36
CA GLU A 146 -11.70 8.46 -7.51
C GLU A 146 -12.67 8.15 -8.67
N GLY A 147 -13.45 7.06 -8.59
CA GLY A 147 -14.42 6.66 -9.61
C GLY A 147 -13.82 5.94 -10.82
N GLU A 148 -12.55 5.53 -10.77
CA GLU A 148 -11.92 4.72 -11.82
C GLU A 148 -12.39 3.25 -11.79
N VAL A 149 -12.86 2.81 -10.62
CA VAL A 149 -13.38 1.47 -10.38
C VAL A 149 -14.77 1.59 -9.78
N ASP A 150 -15.78 1.14 -10.51
CA ASP A 150 -17.12 1.00 -9.95
C ASP A 150 -17.17 -0.27 -9.09
N ALA A 151 -17.07 -0.10 -7.77
CA ALA A 151 -17.13 -1.19 -6.81
C ALA A 151 -18.02 -0.82 -5.62
N GLU A 152 -19.08 -1.60 -5.43
CA GLU A 152 -19.95 -1.47 -4.27
C GLU A 152 -19.25 -1.90 -2.98
N VAL A 153 -19.65 -1.28 -1.85
CA VAL A 153 -19.18 -1.69 -0.52
C VAL A 153 -19.65 -3.12 -0.25
N PRO A 154 -18.75 -4.08 0.01
CA PRO A 154 -19.12 -5.46 0.23
C PRO A 154 -20.05 -5.61 1.44
N PRO A 155 -21.05 -6.53 1.40
CA PRO A 155 -21.85 -6.85 2.57
C PRO A 155 -21.01 -7.27 3.79
N SER A 156 -19.85 -7.91 3.56
CA SER A 156 -18.91 -8.28 4.63
C SER A 156 -18.28 -7.09 5.37
N MET A 157 -18.28 -5.90 4.77
CA MET A 157 -17.73 -4.66 5.35
C MET A 157 -18.81 -3.83 6.04
N GLN A 158 -20.09 -4.19 5.89
CA GLN A 158 -21.17 -3.59 6.66
C GLN A 158 -21.11 -4.18 8.08
N GLU A 159 -21.19 -3.32 9.10
CA GLU A 159 -20.99 -3.73 10.50
C GLU A 159 -21.72 -5.05 10.82
N PRO A 160 -20.99 -6.11 11.21
CA PRO A 160 -21.64 -7.32 11.70
C PRO A 160 -22.34 -6.97 13.02
N LYS A 161 -23.68 -6.92 12.99
CA LYS A 161 -24.53 -6.59 14.15
C LYS A 161 -24.45 -7.57 15.33
N THR A 162 -23.59 -8.57 15.28
CA THR A 162 -23.57 -9.66 16.27
C THR A 162 -22.22 -9.73 16.95
N SER A 163 -22.22 -9.66 18.28
CA SER A 163 -21.05 -9.86 19.13
C SER A 163 -20.44 -11.25 18.89
N ALA A 164 -19.11 -11.34 18.87
CA ALA A 164 -18.40 -12.61 18.75
C ALA A 164 -18.86 -13.59 19.87
N PRO A 165 -19.23 -14.84 19.53
CA PRO A 165 -19.64 -15.81 20.53
C PRO A 165 -18.44 -16.23 21.40
N VAL A 166 -18.70 -16.53 22.68
CA VAL A 166 -17.69 -17.15 23.55
C VAL A 166 -17.48 -18.59 23.09
N ALA A 167 -16.25 -18.94 22.74
CA ALA A 167 -15.84 -20.28 22.34
C ALA A 167 -14.63 -20.74 23.18
N ASP A 168 -14.47 -22.04 23.31
CA ASP A 168 -13.24 -22.63 23.84
C ASP A 168 -12.13 -22.65 22.76
N VAL A 169 -10.96 -23.17 23.12
CA VAL A 169 -9.80 -23.22 22.20
C VAL A 169 -10.11 -24.05 20.96
N GLU A 170 -10.88 -25.13 21.09
CA GLU A 170 -11.29 -25.95 19.95
C GLU A 170 -12.22 -25.18 19.02
N GLY A 171 -13.24 -24.51 19.56
CA GLY A 171 -14.13 -23.64 18.81
C GLY A 171 -13.42 -22.45 18.16
N ALA A 172 -12.36 -21.92 18.78
CA ALA A 172 -11.51 -20.88 18.19
C ALA A 172 -10.64 -21.42 17.01
N LEU A 173 -10.32 -22.71 17.00
CA LEU A 173 -9.54 -23.36 15.95
C LEU A 173 -10.40 -24.00 14.85
N ALA A 174 -11.69 -24.20 15.09
CA ALA A 174 -12.60 -24.98 14.24
C ALA A 174 -13.03 -24.28 12.93
N GLY A 175 -12.78 -22.98 12.77
CA GLY A 175 -13.29 -22.22 11.63
C GLY A 175 -12.30 -21.19 11.08
N PRO A 176 -12.26 -20.99 9.75
CA PRO A 176 -11.51 -19.90 9.16
C PRO A 176 -12.20 -18.57 9.45
N THR A 177 -11.44 -17.59 9.95
CA THR A 177 -11.91 -16.21 10.05
C THR A 177 -12.05 -15.64 8.63
N LEU A 178 -13.27 -15.70 8.07
CA LEU A 178 -13.55 -15.24 6.70
C LEU A 178 -13.11 -13.78 6.50
N ALA A 179 -13.21 -12.93 7.52
CA ALA A 179 -12.77 -11.53 7.47
C ALA A 179 -11.27 -11.34 7.21
N THR A 180 -10.45 -12.39 7.38
CA THR A 180 -8.99 -12.33 7.17
C THR A 180 -8.53 -13.23 6.01
N LEU A 181 -9.45 -13.73 5.18
CA LEU A 181 -9.09 -14.57 4.04
C LEU A 181 -8.60 -13.71 2.88
N ASP A 182 -7.32 -13.83 2.55
CA ASP A 182 -6.67 -13.04 1.50
C ASP A 182 -5.92 -13.91 0.49
N ALA A 183 -5.70 -13.35 -0.70
CA ALA A 183 -4.77 -13.93 -1.66
C ALA A 183 -3.35 -13.91 -1.09
N ALA A 184 -2.60 -15.00 -1.20
CA ALA A 184 -1.23 -15.09 -0.72
C ALA A 184 -0.26 -15.24 -1.88
N ASP A 185 0.97 -14.80 -1.64
CA ASP A 185 2.06 -14.93 -2.60
C ASP A 185 2.40 -16.41 -2.81
N MET A 186 2.63 -16.77 -4.08
CA MET A 186 2.99 -18.11 -4.50
C MET A 186 4.46 -18.18 -4.88
N THR A 187 5.18 -19.10 -4.23
CA THR A 187 6.56 -19.44 -4.57
C THR A 187 6.62 -20.13 -5.94
N ALA A 188 7.79 -20.11 -6.59
CA ALA A 188 8.00 -20.79 -7.87
C ALA A 188 7.61 -22.29 -7.82
N ALA A 189 7.92 -22.98 -6.72
CA ALA A 189 7.55 -24.39 -6.52
C ALA A 189 6.05 -24.62 -6.32
N GLU A 190 5.34 -23.64 -5.76
CA GLU A 190 3.88 -23.68 -5.66
C GLU A 190 3.23 -23.45 -7.03
N ILE A 191 3.77 -22.54 -7.83
CA ILE A 191 3.31 -22.28 -9.20
C ILE A 191 3.48 -23.52 -10.06
N ASP A 192 4.66 -24.15 -10.05
CA ASP A 192 4.93 -25.37 -10.81
C ASP A 192 3.97 -26.52 -10.45
N ARG A 193 3.70 -26.69 -9.14
CA ARG A 193 2.67 -27.62 -8.66
C ARG A 193 1.26 -27.26 -9.11
N ALA A 194 0.93 -25.98 -9.18
CA ALA A 194 -0.38 -25.51 -9.59
C ALA A 194 -0.64 -25.74 -11.10
N THR A 195 0.39 -25.51 -11.92
CA THR A 195 0.30 -25.64 -13.38
C THR A 195 0.57 -27.05 -13.88
N GLY A 196 1.14 -27.92 -13.04
CA GLY A 196 1.61 -29.25 -13.47
C GLY A 196 2.76 -29.15 -14.48
N GLY A 197 3.60 -28.13 -14.36
CA GLY A 197 4.69 -27.84 -15.30
C GLY A 197 4.26 -27.12 -16.58
N ALA A 198 2.99 -26.74 -16.73
CA ALA A 198 2.54 -25.96 -17.88
C ALA A 198 3.11 -24.53 -17.85
N GLU A 199 3.31 -23.96 -19.05
CA GLU A 199 3.85 -22.61 -19.22
C GLU A 199 2.85 -21.55 -18.74
N VAL A 200 3.31 -20.69 -17.83
CA VAL A 200 2.52 -19.58 -17.29
C VAL A 200 2.42 -18.48 -18.34
N ARG A 201 1.19 -18.12 -18.71
CA ARG A 201 0.88 -17.05 -19.67
C ARG A 201 0.87 -15.67 -19.04
N CYS A 202 0.17 -15.49 -17.92
CA CYS A 202 0.12 -14.20 -17.24
C CYS A 202 0.21 -14.35 -15.73
N ARG A 203 0.72 -13.31 -15.08
CA ARG A 203 0.94 -13.23 -13.63
C ARG A 203 0.40 -11.91 -13.09
N PHE A 204 -0.32 -11.98 -11.98
CA PHE A 204 -0.70 -10.81 -11.20
C PHE A 204 0.21 -10.69 -9.97
N THR A 205 0.90 -9.57 -9.83
CA THR A 205 1.70 -9.23 -8.65
C THR A 205 1.14 -7.97 -8.00
N ARG A 206 1.20 -7.90 -6.66
CA ARG A 206 0.72 -6.73 -5.90
C ARG A 206 1.62 -5.52 -6.08
N THR A 207 2.92 -5.78 -6.14
CA THR A 207 3.95 -4.79 -6.43
C THR A 207 4.90 -5.35 -7.49
N THR A 208 5.67 -4.49 -8.15
CA THR A 208 6.63 -4.93 -9.19
C THR A 208 7.79 -5.76 -8.63
N ARG A 209 7.88 -5.91 -7.30
CA ARG A 209 8.90 -6.71 -6.60
C ARG A 209 8.30 -7.77 -5.68
N SER A 210 7.00 -8.06 -5.78
CA SER A 210 6.35 -9.16 -5.05
C SER A 210 6.29 -10.43 -5.89
N ASP A 211 6.15 -11.56 -5.21
CA ASP A 211 5.75 -12.80 -5.86
C ASP A 211 4.28 -12.71 -6.35
N PRO A 212 3.87 -13.56 -7.32
CA PRO A 212 2.53 -13.50 -7.87
C PRO A 212 1.50 -14.14 -6.94
N VAL A 213 0.31 -13.53 -6.89
CA VAL A 213 -0.84 -14.02 -6.12
C VAL A 213 -1.88 -14.70 -7.01
N LEU A 214 -1.80 -14.48 -8.32
CA LEU A 214 -2.55 -15.16 -9.36
C LEU A 214 -1.63 -15.47 -10.53
N VAL A 215 -1.74 -16.69 -11.06
CA VAL A 215 -1.12 -17.08 -12.33
C VAL A 215 -2.17 -17.66 -13.26
N THR A 216 -1.97 -17.52 -14.56
CA THR A 216 -2.83 -18.12 -15.60
C THR A 216 -2.01 -18.90 -16.61
N TRP A 217 -2.58 -19.95 -17.17
CA TRP A 217 -1.95 -20.78 -18.21
C TRP A 217 -3.01 -21.35 -19.16
N ALA A 218 -2.55 -21.95 -20.26
CA ALA A 218 -3.41 -22.66 -21.19
C ALA A 218 -3.87 -24.00 -20.59
N GLY A 219 -5.17 -24.29 -20.60
CA GLY A 219 -5.70 -25.62 -20.32
C GLY A 219 -6.44 -26.21 -21.52
N ASP A 220 -6.78 -27.49 -21.40
CA ASP A 220 -7.48 -28.25 -22.45
C ASP A 220 -8.87 -27.67 -22.76
N ASP A 221 -9.57 -27.17 -21.73
CA ASP A 221 -10.94 -26.61 -21.80
C ASP A 221 -10.99 -25.07 -21.66
N GLY A 222 -9.92 -24.37 -22.07
CA GLY A 222 -9.81 -22.90 -21.96
C GLY A 222 -8.75 -22.45 -20.95
N ALA A 223 -8.66 -21.15 -20.67
CA ALA A 223 -7.63 -20.66 -19.75
C ALA A 223 -7.89 -21.16 -18.32
N ARG A 224 -6.80 -21.49 -17.63
CA ARG A 224 -6.80 -21.91 -16.23
C ARG A 224 -6.12 -20.84 -15.41
N ALA A 225 -6.49 -20.75 -14.15
CA ALA A 225 -5.79 -19.91 -13.20
C ALA A 225 -5.59 -20.63 -11.86
N ALA A 226 -4.69 -20.10 -11.04
CA ALA A 226 -4.49 -20.57 -9.68
C ALA A 226 -4.18 -19.38 -8.80
N MET A 227 -4.76 -19.39 -7.60
CA MET A 227 -4.45 -18.43 -6.54
C MET A 227 -4.27 -19.17 -5.22
N LYS A 228 -3.51 -18.58 -4.30
CA LYS A 228 -3.33 -19.16 -2.96
C LYS A 228 -4.24 -18.45 -1.97
N LEU A 229 -5.05 -19.21 -1.23
CA LEU A 229 -5.95 -18.73 -0.17
C LEU A 229 -5.72 -19.54 1.10
N SER A 230 -5.48 -18.87 2.23
CA SER A 230 -5.13 -19.52 3.52
C SER A 230 -4.09 -20.65 3.39
N GLY A 231 -3.02 -20.39 2.64
CA GLY A 231 -1.92 -21.35 2.43
C GLY A 231 -2.24 -22.52 1.50
N ARG A 232 -3.42 -22.55 0.86
CA ARG A 232 -3.82 -23.60 -0.08
C ARG A 232 -3.96 -23.03 -1.49
N ILE A 233 -3.52 -23.80 -2.48
CA ILE A 233 -3.67 -23.44 -3.90
C ILE A 233 -5.07 -23.80 -4.35
N VAL A 234 -5.80 -22.82 -4.85
CA VAL A 234 -7.16 -22.96 -5.39
C VAL A 234 -7.08 -22.87 -6.91
N PRO A 235 -7.28 -23.98 -7.64
CA PRO A 235 -7.35 -23.97 -9.09
C PRO A 235 -8.67 -23.36 -9.55
N LEU A 236 -8.61 -22.59 -10.63
CA LEU A 236 -9.72 -21.85 -11.20
C LEU A 236 -9.85 -22.15 -12.69
N THR A 237 -11.07 -22.03 -13.19
CA THR A 237 -11.40 -22.17 -14.62
C THR A 237 -11.95 -20.86 -15.16
N GLU A 238 -11.51 -20.47 -16.35
CA GLU A 238 -12.07 -19.30 -17.05
C GLU A 238 -13.55 -19.52 -17.36
N MET A 239 -14.32 -18.45 -17.35
CA MET A 239 -15.70 -18.42 -17.82
C MET A 239 -15.75 -17.77 -19.21
N PRO A 240 -15.83 -18.56 -20.30
CA PRO A 240 -15.84 -18.02 -21.66
C PRO A 240 -17.02 -17.07 -21.88
N GLY A 241 -16.76 -15.95 -22.54
CA GLY A 241 -17.80 -14.99 -22.94
C GLY A 241 -18.40 -14.13 -21.80
N THR A 242 -18.00 -14.36 -20.54
CA THR A 242 -18.42 -13.51 -19.43
C THR A 242 -17.48 -12.31 -19.33
N ARG A 243 -17.88 -11.17 -19.91
CA ARG A 243 -17.24 -9.85 -19.67
C ARG A 243 -17.93 -9.07 -18.55
N ASP A 244 -19.08 -9.56 -18.09
CA ASP A 244 -19.94 -8.93 -17.10
C ASP A 244 -19.44 -9.26 -15.68
N GLY A 245 -18.27 -8.71 -15.35
CA GLY A 245 -17.76 -8.62 -14.00
C GLY A 245 -18.35 -7.40 -13.29
N THR A 246 -18.24 -7.35 -11.96
CA THR A 246 -18.60 -6.12 -11.23
C THR A 246 -17.48 -5.06 -11.30
N LEU A 247 -16.46 -5.25 -12.15
CA LEU A 247 -15.41 -4.27 -12.47
C LEU A 247 -15.62 -3.88 -13.94
N PRO A 248 -15.65 -2.58 -14.29
CA PRO A 248 -15.85 -2.14 -15.67
C PRO A 248 -14.61 -2.41 -16.55
N GLY A 249 -14.77 -2.95 -17.77
CA GLY A 249 -13.71 -3.14 -18.77
C GLY A 249 -13.66 -4.54 -19.41
N ASP A 250 -12.75 -4.74 -20.37
CA ASP A 250 -12.50 -6.05 -21.01
C ASP A 250 -11.66 -6.96 -20.09
N GLY A 251 -12.31 -7.45 -19.03
CA GLY A 251 -11.72 -8.36 -18.04
C GLY A 251 -11.90 -9.85 -18.36
N ARG A 252 -11.19 -10.68 -17.59
CA ARG A 252 -11.38 -12.14 -17.54
C ARG A 252 -12.00 -12.54 -16.21
N VAL A 253 -12.94 -13.48 -16.28
CA VAL A 253 -13.61 -14.04 -15.09
C VAL A 253 -13.18 -15.50 -14.93
N PHE A 254 -12.75 -15.83 -13.72
CA PHE A 254 -12.35 -17.16 -13.30
C PHE A 254 -13.24 -17.63 -12.14
N ARG A 255 -13.47 -18.94 -12.04
CA ARG A 255 -14.29 -19.53 -10.98
C ARG A 255 -13.72 -20.81 -10.39
N ALA A 256 -14.04 -21.02 -9.11
CA ALA A 256 -14.02 -22.28 -8.40
C ALA A 256 -15.29 -22.40 -7.55
N ASN A 257 -15.49 -23.54 -6.89
CA ASN A 257 -16.63 -23.71 -5.98
C ASN A 257 -16.57 -22.63 -4.87
N GLY A 258 -17.64 -21.83 -4.74
CA GLY A 258 -17.74 -20.76 -3.75
C GLY A 258 -16.81 -19.55 -3.96
N LEU A 259 -16.13 -19.45 -5.11
CA LEU A 259 -15.16 -18.38 -5.41
C LEU A 259 -15.32 -17.90 -6.85
N ARG A 260 -15.53 -16.60 -7.01
CA ARG A 260 -15.47 -15.90 -8.30
C ARG A 260 -14.32 -14.90 -8.27
N LEU A 261 -13.46 -14.94 -9.26
CA LEU A 261 -12.32 -14.03 -9.41
C LEU A 261 -12.45 -13.28 -10.73
N GLU A 262 -12.17 -11.99 -10.70
CA GLU A 262 -12.25 -11.09 -11.84
C GLU A 262 -10.94 -10.35 -11.94
N ILE A 263 -10.41 -10.25 -13.15
CA ILE A 263 -9.21 -9.47 -13.43
C ILE A 263 -9.43 -8.59 -14.64
N VAL A 264 -9.25 -7.29 -14.45
CA VAL A 264 -9.44 -6.26 -15.48
C VAL A 264 -8.10 -5.55 -15.71
N PRO A 265 -7.43 -5.81 -16.84
CA PRO A 265 -6.31 -5.01 -17.29
C PRO A 265 -6.73 -3.55 -17.49
N ARG A 266 -5.82 -2.62 -17.21
CA ARG A 266 -6.02 -1.18 -17.41
C ARG A 266 -5.09 -0.70 -18.51
N ASP A 267 -5.50 0.35 -19.21
CA ASP A 267 -4.78 0.90 -20.37
C ASP A 267 -3.39 1.49 -20.02
N ALA A 268 -3.03 1.59 -18.73
CA ALA A 268 -1.77 2.14 -18.25
C ALA A 268 -0.81 1.05 -17.72
N ASP A 269 0.43 1.03 -18.22
CA ASP A 269 1.63 0.35 -17.67
C ASP A 269 1.41 -1.03 -17.03
N ASP A 270 0.88 -1.99 -17.80
CA ASP A 270 0.62 -3.37 -17.36
C ASP A 270 -0.13 -3.44 -16.02
N THR A 271 -0.95 -2.44 -15.68
CA THR A 271 -1.69 -2.45 -14.42
C THR A 271 -2.99 -3.21 -14.57
N ALA A 272 -3.45 -3.82 -13.49
CA ALA A 272 -4.77 -4.44 -13.45
C ALA A 272 -5.40 -4.32 -12.07
N ASP A 273 -6.72 -4.39 -12.07
CA ASP A 273 -7.51 -4.61 -10.88
C ASP A 273 -7.92 -6.08 -10.83
N LEU A 274 -7.61 -6.72 -9.71
CA LEU A 274 -8.03 -8.07 -9.38
C LEU A 274 -9.04 -7.98 -8.24
N ARG A 275 -10.19 -8.63 -8.39
CA ARG A 275 -11.15 -8.78 -7.29
C ARG A 275 -11.59 -10.22 -7.19
N PHE A 276 -11.68 -10.73 -5.97
CA PHE A 276 -12.34 -12.01 -5.74
C PHE A 276 -13.49 -11.86 -4.74
N LYS A 277 -14.51 -12.68 -4.94
CA LYS A 277 -15.72 -12.76 -4.13
C LYS A 277 -15.97 -14.20 -3.72
N LEU A 278 -16.18 -14.41 -2.43
CA LEU A 278 -16.63 -15.68 -1.89
C LEU A 278 -18.14 -15.73 -1.80
N SER A 279 -18.73 -16.92 -1.92
CA SER A 279 -20.15 -17.15 -1.65
C SER A 279 -20.55 -16.69 -0.25
N GLU A 280 -19.61 -16.75 0.70
CA GLU A 280 -19.86 -16.41 2.11
C GLU A 280 -19.80 -14.91 2.41
N GLY A 281 -19.84 -14.08 1.36
CA GLY A 281 -20.04 -12.63 1.46
C GLY A 281 -18.76 -11.80 1.49
N LEU A 282 -17.57 -12.41 1.61
CA LEU A 282 -16.30 -11.71 1.53
C LEU A 282 -16.02 -11.24 0.10
N THR A 283 -15.65 -9.98 -0.05
CA THR A 283 -15.12 -9.44 -1.30
C THR A 283 -13.83 -8.68 -1.02
N VAL A 284 -12.77 -8.98 -1.77
CA VAL A 284 -11.46 -8.32 -1.64
C VAL A 284 -10.95 -7.92 -3.02
N GLY A 285 -10.42 -6.71 -3.11
CA GLY A 285 -9.87 -6.12 -4.33
C GLY A 285 -8.43 -5.64 -4.16
N TYR A 286 -7.65 -5.77 -5.22
CA TYR A 286 -6.24 -5.42 -5.29
C TYR A 286 -5.94 -4.71 -6.60
N ARG A 287 -5.10 -3.66 -6.54
CA ARG A 287 -4.52 -3.02 -7.72
C ARG A 287 -3.04 -3.37 -7.80
N GLY A 288 -2.63 -3.96 -8.92
CA GLY A 288 -1.30 -4.55 -9.10
C GLY A 288 -0.81 -4.47 -10.53
N THR A 289 0.21 -5.27 -10.82
CA THR A 289 0.77 -5.45 -12.17
C THR A 289 0.29 -6.78 -12.74
N TRP A 290 -0.09 -6.77 -14.01
CA TRP A 290 -0.56 -7.89 -14.80
C TRP A 290 0.36 -8.07 -16.01
N ALA A 291 1.37 -8.92 -15.84
CA ALA A 291 2.36 -9.20 -16.87
C ALA A 291 1.97 -10.48 -17.62
N CYS A 292 1.83 -10.38 -18.94
CA CYS A 292 1.61 -11.52 -19.84
C CYS A 292 2.84 -11.75 -20.74
N ALA A 293 3.18 -13.01 -20.97
CA ALA A 293 4.22 -13.46 -21.91
C ALA A 293 3.67 -13.60 -23.34
#